data_AF-A0A6N2UW85-F1
#
_entry.id   AF-A0A6N2UW85-F1
#
_cell.length_a   1.000
_cell.length_b   1.000
_cell.length_c   1.000
_cell.angle_alpha   90.00
_cell.angle_beta   90.00
_cell.angle_gamma   90.00
#
_symmetry.space_group_name_H-M   'P 1'
#
loop_
_entity.id
_entity.type
_entity.pdbx_description
1 polymer ?
#
loop_
_entity_poly.entity_id
_entity_poly.type
_entity_poly.pdbx_seq_one_letter_code
_entity_poly.pdbx_strand_id
1 'polypeptide(L)'
;MPKTLKNFADSERAREYRNRQRERNYALCPGDDDVRHTRWQDWERRLVMEHEMPDTEISRMTGRSVRAIQVMRHKMRKAEEGDSDE
;
A
#
# COMPACT_ATOMS: atom_id res chain seq x y z
N MET A 1 -16.12 1.58 -4.41
CA MET A 1 -16.09 0.96 -3.06
C MET A 1 -15.65 -0.50 -3.17
N PRO A 2 -14.87 -1.03 -2.20
CA PRO A 2 -14.61 -2.46 -2.08
C PRO A 2 -15.91 -3.29 -2.22
N LYS A 3 -15.88 -4.40 -2.98
CA LYS A 3 -17.06 -5.25 -3.22
C LYS A 3 -17.70 -5.75 -1.92
N THR A 4 -16.90 -5.93 -0.87
CA THR A 4 -17.33 -6.37 0.47
C THR A 4 -18.18 -5.35 1.22
N LEU A 5 -18.09 -4.05 0.88
CA LEU A 5 -18.89 -2.99 1.50
C LEU A 5 -20.28 -2.82 0.86
N LYS A 6 -20.53 -3.45 -0.30
CA LYS A 6 -21.85 -3.45 -0.94
C LYS A 6 -22.88 -4.34 -0.21
N ASN A 7 -22.42 -5.25 0.64
CA ASN A 7 -23.28 -6.21 1.35
C ASN A 7 -23.69 -5.74 2.75
N PHE A 8 -23.21 -4.58 3.22
CA PHE A 8 -23.64 -4.00 4.48
C PHE A 8 -24.86 -3.13 4.23
N ALA A 9 -26.03 -3.56 4.73
CA ALA A 9 -27.26 -2.76 4.71
C ALA A 9 -27.14 -1.48 5.57
N ASP A 10 -26.25 -1.51 6.56
CA ASP A 10 -26.00 -0.42 7.50
C ASP A 10 -24.67 0.28 7.18
N SER A 11 -24.79 1.58 6.89
CA SER A 11 -23.67 2.45 6.51
C SER A 11 -22.64 2.67 7.63
N GLU A 12 -23.03 2.55 8.91
CA GLU A 12 -22.11 2.69 10.04
C GLU A 12 -21.22 1.46 10.19
N ARG A 13 -21.79 0.25 10.16
CA ARG A 13 -21.00 -0.99 10.15
C ARG A 13 -20.05 -1.10 8.97
N ALA A 14 -20.47 -0.62 7.80
CA ALA A 14 -19.60 -0.52 6.62
C ALA A 14 -18.42 0.44 6.86
N ARG A 15 -18.64 1.54 7.59
CA ARG A 15 -17.61 2.50 7.96
C ARG A 15 -16.66 1.91 9.01
N GLU A 16 -17.16 1.27 10.05
CA GLU A 16 -16.34 0.61 11.08
C GLU A 16 -15.47 -0.50 10.50
N TYR A 17 -16.03 -1.38 9.67
CA TYR A 17 -15.25 -2.44 9.02
C TYR A 17 -14.10 -1.85 8.20
N ARG A 18 -14.40 -0.83 7.39
CA ARG A 18 -13.39 -0.11 6.61
C ARG A 18 -12.33 0.52 7.51
N ASN A 19 -12.73 1.18 8.59
CA ASN A 19 -11.81 1.81 9.53
C ASN A 19 -10.92 0.79 10.22
N ARG A 20 -11.45 -0.37 10.63
CA ARG A 20 -10.68 -1.46 11.25
C ARG A 20 -9.66 -2.07 10.29
N GLN A 21 -10.04 -2.26 9.02
CA GLN A 21 -9.10 -2.70 7.98
C GLN A 21 -8.04 -1.64 7.68
N ARG A 22 -8.44 -0.36 7.68
CA ARG A 22 -7.55 0.78 7.55
C ARG A 22 -6.55 0.74 8.70
N GLU A 23 -7.01 0.78 9.93
CA GLU A 23 -6.21 0.72 11.14
C GLU A 23 -5.24 -0.46 11.13
N ARG A 24 -5.67 -1.69 10.81
CA ARG A 24 -4.74 -2.83 10.65
C ARG A 24 -3.65 -2.58 9.60
N ASN A 25 -4.01 -2.03 8.43
CA ASN A 25 -3.07 -1.80 7.34
C ASN A 25 -2.13 -0.59 7.59
N TYR A 26 -2.50 0.35 8.46
CA TYR A 26 -1.69 1.55 8.76
C TYR A 26 -1.10 1.59 10.18
N ALA A 27 -1.57 0.76 11.10
CA ALA A 27 -1.04 0.68 12.47
C ALA A 27 0.39 0.14 12.48
N LEU A 28 0.78 -0.60 11.44
CA LEU A 28 2.14 -1.11 11.24
C LEU A 28 3.09 -0.07 10.63
N CYS A 29 2.70 1.20 10.46
CA CYS A 29 3.64 2.26 10.13
C CYS A 29 4.31 2.78 11.39
N PRO A 30 5.54 2.37 11.73
CA PRO A 30 6.26 2.93 12.85
C PRO A 30 7.03 4.20 12.42
N GLY A 31 6.95 4.58 11.14
CA GLY A 31 7.75 5.65 10.56
C GLY A 31 7.21 7.02 10.91
N ASP A 32 8.11 7.86 11.43
CA ASP A 32 8.02 9.32 11.43
C ASP A 32 7.27 9.83 10.20
N ASP A 33 6.35 10.78 10.40
CA ASP A 33 5.57 11.38 9.31
C ASP A 33 6.47 11.91 8.17
N ASP A 34 7.73 12.23 8.47
CA ASP A 34 8.77 12.59 7.51
C ASP A 34 8.96 11.54 6.41
N VAL A 35 8.98 10.25 6.76
CA VAL A 35 9.15 9.16 5.78
C VAL A 35 7.92 8.99 4.89
N ARG A 36 6.73 9.45 5.29
CA ARG A 36 5.53 9.37 4.43
C ARG A 36 5.57 10.37 3.27
N HIS A 37 6.28 11.47 3.45
CA HIS A 37 6.34 12.57 2.47
C HIS A 37 7.66 12.62 1.69
N THR A 38 8.63 11.77 2.02
CA THR A 38 9.89 11.67 1.26
C THR A 38 9.70 10.98 -0.08
N ARG A 39 10.51 11.40 -1.06
CA ARG A 39 10.65 10.74 -2.36
C ARG A 39 11.11 9.28 -2.17
N TRP A 40 10.58 8.37 -2.98
CA TRP A 40 11.04 6.97 -3.03
C TRP A 40 12.47 6.91 -3.54
N GLN A 41 13.35 6.27 -2.77
CA GLN A 41 14.73 5.99 -3.15
C GLN A 41 14.80 4.80 -4.11
N ASP A 42 15.84 4.73 -4.94
CA ASP A 42 15.94 3.69 -5.97
C ASP A 42 16.10 2.28 -5.38
N TRP A 43 16.75 2.16 -4.22
CA TRP A 43 16.83 0.88 -3.50
C TRP A 43 15.46 0.45 -2.94
N GLU A 44 14.63 1.38 -2.46
CA GLU A 44 13.26 1.07 -2.01
C GLU A 44 12.42 0.58 -3.20
N ARG A 45 12.59 1.17 -4.38
CA ARG A 45 11.88 0.78 -5.60
C ARG A 45 12.25 -0.63 -6.05
N ARG A 46 13.54 -0.96 -6.07
CA ARG A 46 14.02 -2.30 -6.40
C ARG A 46 13.45 -3.33 -5.43
N LEU A 47 13.52 -3.06 -4.13
CA LEU A 47 12.97 -3.94 -3.09
C LEU A 47 11.46 -4.18 -3.28
N VAL A 48 10.69 -3.15 -3.64
CA VAL A 48 9.27 -3.31 -3.95
C VAL A 48 9.07 -4.19 -5.19
N MET A 49 9.89 -4.04 -6.23
CA MET A 49 9.73 -4.76 -7.50
C MET A 49 10.31 -6.18 -7.51
N GLU A 50 11.20 -6.55 -6.59
CA GLU A 50 11.79 -7.89 -6.55
C GLU A 50 10.77 -8.99 -6.20
N HIS A 51 9.65 -8.64 -5.56
CA HIS A 51 8.57 -9.58 -5.20
C HIS A 51 8.97 -10.78 -4.29
N GLU A 52 10.22 -10.85 -3.82
CA GLU A 52 10.73 -11.92 -2.95
C GLU A 52 10.27 -11.77 -1.48
N MET A 53 9.86 -10.56 -1.10
CA MET A 53 9.54 -10.21 0.27
C MET A 53 8.09 -9.73 0.41
N PRO A 54 7.34 -10.16 1.45
CA PRO A 54 5.99 -9.67 1.67
C PRO A 54 5.98 -8.18 2.05
N ASP A 55 4.94 -7.47 1.63
CA ASP A 55 4.80 -6.01 1.87
C ASP A 55 4.93 -5.63 3.35
N THR A 56 4.55 -6.51 4.28
CA THR A 56 4.71 -6.30 5.72
C THR A 56 6.16 -6.21 6.16
N GLU A 57 7.05 -6.98 5.53
CA GLU A 57 8.47 -7.00 5.86
C GLU A 57 9.18 -5.80 5.21
N ILE A 58 8.83 -5.49 3.95
CA ILE A 58 9.26 -4.25 3.28
C ILE A 58 8.85 -3.02 4.10
N SER A 59 7.64 -3.03 4.67
CA SER A 59 7.12 -1.94 5.51
C SER A 59 7.97 -1.71 6.76
N ARG A 60 8.44 -2.80 7.41
CA ARG A 60 9.33 -2.71 8.56
C ARG A 60 10.72 -2.16 8.19
N MET A 61 11.25 -2.58 7.04
CA MET A 61 12.59 -2.15 6.59
C MET A 61 12.64 -0.71 6.12
N THR A 62 11.60 -0.26 5.41
CA THR A 62 11.56 1.07 4.78
C THR A 62 10.87 2.12 5.63
N GLY A 63 10.13 1.70 6.67
CA GLY A 63 9.22 2.57 7.43
C GLY A 63 7.97 3.02 6.64
N ARG A 64 7.86 2.63 5.36
CA ARG A 64 6.71 2.95 4.50
C ARG A 64 5.51 2.11 4.90
N SER A 65 4.31 2.64 4.68
CA SER A 65 3.08 1.86 4.86
C SER A 65 2.96 0.74 3.82
N VAL A 66 2.36 -0.39 4.22
CA VAL A 66 1.93 -1.45 3.30
C VAL A 66 1.10 -0.88 2.14
N ARG A 67 0.19 0.08 2.42
CA ARG A 67 -0.56 0.79 1.38
C ARG A 67 0.35 1.53 0.40
N ALA A 68 1.37 2.24 0.88
CA ALA A 68 2.29 2.99 0.04
C ALA A 68 3.08 2.05 -0.88
N ILE A 69 3.54 0.92 -0.34
CA ILE A 69 4.20 -0.15 -1.10
C ILE A 69 3.28 -0.70 -2.20
N GLN A 70 2.04 -1.04 -1.87
CA GLN A 70 1.05 -1.52 -2.84
C GLN A 70 0.74 -0.51 -3.94
N VAL A 71 0.59 0.77 -3.58
CA VAL A 71 0.40 1.86 -4.55
C VAL A 71 1.62 2.00 -5.46
N MET A 72 2.82 1.91 -4.91
CA MET A 72 4.05 2.00 -5.68
C MET A 72 4.18 0.84 -6.66
N ARG A 73 3.93 -0.39 -6.21
CA ARG A 73 3.91 -1.61 -7.03
C ARG A 73 2.92 -1.47 -8.19
N HIS A 74 1.72 -0.98 -7.92
CA HIS A 74 0.72 -0.75 -8.97
C HIS A 74 1.18 0.30 -9.99
N LYS A 75 1.78 1.41 -9.54
CA LYS A 75 2.29 2.47 -10.42
C LYS A 75 3.42 1.97 -11.32
N MET A 76 4.38 1.24 -10.77
CA MET A 76 5.52 0.71 -11.52
C MET A 76 5.08 -0.32 -12.55
N ARG A 77 4.21 -1.25 -12.15
CA ARG A 77 3.61 -2.21 -13.09
C ARG A 77 2.87 -1.52 -14.24
N LYS A 78 2.15 -0.41 -13.97
CA LYS A 78 1.51 0.38 -15.02
C LYS A 78 2.50 1.11 -15.93
N ALA A 79 3.64 1.54 -15.39
CA ALA A 79 4.69 2.16 -16.18
C ALA A 79 5.34 1.14 -17.13
N GLU A 80 5.53 -0.11 -16.68
CA GLU A 80 6.02 -1.22 -17.51
C GLU A 80 4.98 -1.66 -18.56
N GLU A 81 3.70 -1.77 -18.18
CA GLU A 81 2.62 -2.13 -19.11
C GLU A 81 2.37 -1.03 -20.17
N GLY A 82 2.57 0.25 -19.82
CA GLY A 82 2.44 1.38 -20.75
C GLY A 82 3.60 1.55 -21.73
N ASP A 83 4.68 0.76 -21.56
CA ASP A 83 5.84 0.70 -22.46
C ASP A 83 5.74 -0.49 -23.43
N SER A 84 4.63 -1.26 -23.37
CA SER A 84 4.37 -2.45 -24.20
C SER A 84 3.42 -2.19 -25.38
N ASP A 85 3.00 -0.94 -25.60
CA ASP A 85 2.23 -0.50 -26.77
C ASP A 85 3.16 0.30 -27.72
N GLU A 86 4.13 -0.37 -28.34
CA GLU A 86 4.86 0.13 -29.52
C GLU A 86 4.97 -0.95 -30.61
#